data_AF-A0A1B6DQ04-F1
#
_entry.id   AF-A0A1B6DQ04-F1
#
_cell.length_a   1.000
_cell.length_b   1.000
_cell.length_c   1.000
_cell.angle_alpha   90.00
_cell.angle_beta   90.00
_cell.angle_gamma   90.00
#
_symmetry.space_group_name_H-M   'P 1'
#
loop_
_entity.id
_entity.type
_entity.pdbx_description
1 polymer ?
#
loop_
_entity_poly.entity_id
_entity_poly.type
_entity_poly.pdbx_seq_one_letter_code
_entity_poly.pdbx_strand_id
1 'polypeptide(L)'
;ACDLKTQLEGFKSDNLKPSETQEKNILPTAEDVKQERQHNELIQGVENFKPDKLKRTNTNEKIILPNAQDVAAEKTQKALIEGVEAFDTGRLKHTETQEKNPLPDKTAIETEKGQQRLFQGIENFDTAKLKHTETLEKNPLPTKEVIDLEKKA
;
A
#
# COMPACT_ATOMS: atom_id res chain seq x y z
N ALA A 1 54.66 -8.91 -20.34
CA ALA A 1 53.47 -8.02 -20.40
C ALA A 1 53.96 -6.69 -20.96
N CYS A 2 53.50 -6.27 -22.14
CA CYS A 2 53.82 -4.93 -22.64
C CYS A 2 53.03 -3.90 -21.83
N ASP A 3 53.72 -2.89 -21.30
CA ASP A 3 53.13 -1.81 -20.53
C ASP A 3 52.36 -0.85 -21.45
N LEU A 4 51.26 -0.27 -20.95
CA LEU A 4 50.36 0.59 -21.74
C LEU A 4 51.11 1.80 -22.33
N LYS A 5 52.14 2.26 -21.61
CA LYS A 5 53.00 3.38 -22.02
C LYS A 5 53.76 3.08 -23.32
N THR A 6 54.34 1.89 -23.44
CA THR A 6 55.06 1.45 -24.65
C THR A 6 54.13 1.30 -25.85
N GLN A 7 52.88 0.92 -25.60
CA GLN A 7 51.87 0.73 -26.64
C GLN A 7 51.37 2.06 -27.22
N LEU A 8 51.33 3.13 -26.42
CA LEU A 8 51.00 4.49 -26.85
C LEU A 8 52.19 5.19 -27.54
N GLU A 9 53.43 4.96 -27.09
CA GLU A 9 54.63 5.50 -27.75
C GLU A 9 54.84 4.91 -29.16
N GLY A 10 54.39 3.68 -29.42
CA GLY A 10 54.40 3.05 -30.74
C GLY A 10 53.20 3.41 -31.63
N PHE A 11 52.26 4.22 -31.16
CA PHE A 11 51.07 4.59 -31.91
C PHE A 11 51.41 5.55 -33.06
N LYS A 12 51.28 5.07 -34.30
CA LYS A 12 51.45 5.90 -35.49
C LYS A 12 50.11 6.44 -35.93
N SER A 13 49.91 7.74 -35.77
CA SER A 13 48.73 8.47 -36.27
C SER A 13 48.53 8.31 -37.77
N ASP A 14 49.60 8.02 -38.52
CA ASP A 14 49.55 7.81 -39.97
C ASP A 14 48.85 6.50 -40.37
N ASN A 15 48.69 5.57 -39.42
CA ASN A 15 47.96 4.32 -39.61
C ASN A 15 46.45 4.46 -39.31
N LEU A 16 45.98 5.64 -38.86
CA LEU A 16 44.55 5.91 -38.82
C LEU A 16 44.01 5.99 -40.24
N LYS A 17 42.93 5.26 -40.51
CA LYS A 17 42.20 5.42 -41.76
C LYS A 17 41.64 6.85 -41.79
N PRO A 18 41.85 7.63 -42.88
CA PRO A 18 41.18 8.91 -43.02
C PRO A 18 39.67 8.67 -42.98
N SER A 19 39.00 9.35 -42.05
CA SER A 19 37.55 9.31 -41.92
C SER A 19 37.00 10.59 -42.52
N GLU A 20 36.23 10.47 -43.59
CA GLU A 20 35.61 11.62 -44.24
C GLU A 20 34.41 12.09 -43.42
N THR A 21 34.52 13.24 -42.77
CA THR A 21 33.41 13.85 -42.04
C THR A 21 32.47 14.52 -43.05
N GLN A 22 31.36 13.85 -43.38
CA GLN A 22 30.32 14.46 -44.21
C GLN A 22 29.40 15.34 -43.35
N GLU A 23 29.45 16.66 -43.56
CA GLU A 23 28.46 17.60 -43.04
C GLU A 23 27.14 17.36 -43.78
N LYS A 24 26.17 16.71 -43.13
CA LYS A 24 24.85 16.47 -43.70
C LYS A 24 24.01 17.74 -43.65
N ASN A 25 24.31 18.69 -44.54
CA ASN A 25 23.42 19.81 -44.83
C ASN A 25 22.24 19.32 -45.67
N ILE A 26 21.33 18.59 -45.03
CA ILE A 26 20.04 18.24 -45.66
C ILE A 26 19.21 19.50 -45.79
N LEU A 27 18.81 19.82 -47.02
CA LEU A 27 17.85 20.88 -47.25
C LEU A 27 16.48 20.42 -46.72
N PRO A 28 15.67 21.35 -46.16
CA PRO A 28 14.31 21.02 -45.77
C PRO A 28 13.57 20.43 -46.96
N THR A 29 12.80 19.38 -46.70
CA THR A 29 11.98 18.73 -47.72
C THR A 29 10.78 19.60 -48.08
N ALA A 30 10.15 19.32 -49.22
CA ALA A 30 8.93 20.00 -49.62
C ALA A 30 7.78 19.81 -48.59
N GLU A 31 7.80 18.69 -47.85
CA GLU A 31 6.84 18.44 -46.78
C GLU A 31 7.14 19.31 -45.55
N ASP A 32 8.42 19.46 -45.17
CA ASP A 32 8.81 20.31 -44.04
C ASP A 32 8.36 21.76 -44.25
N VAL A 33 8.59 22.30 -45.45
CA VAL A 33 8.17 23.67 -45.81
C VAL A 33 6.65 23.81 -45.82
N LYS A 34 5.93 22.78 -46.28
CA LYS A 34 4.47 22.79 -46.31
C LYS A 34 3.88 22.75 -44.90
N GLN A 35 4.44 21.94 -44.00
CA GLN A 35 4.04 21.88 -42.61
C GLN A 35 4.31 23.19 -41.88
N GLU A 36 5.49 23.78 -42.09
CA GLU A 36 5.84 25.08 -41.51
C GLU A 36 4.88 26.18 -41.99
N ARG A 37 4.55 26.19 -43.28
CA ARG A 37 3.56 27.12 -43.83
C ARG A 37 2.19 26.95 -43.19
N GLN A 38 1.70 25.72 -43.08
CA GLN A 38 0.41 25.44 -42.43
C GLN A 38 0.40 25.87 -40.97
N HIS A 39 1.49 25.63 -40.25
CA HIS A 39 1.65 26.05 -38.87
C HIS A 39 1.61 27.58 -38.75
N ASN A 40 2.36 28.29 -39.58
CA ASN A 40 2.40 29.76 -39.59
C ASN A 40 1.04 30.36 -39.96
N GLU A 41 0.33 29.80 -40.93
CA GLU A 41 -1.03 30.22 -41.30
C GLU A 41 -2.01 30.03 -40.13
N LEU A 42 -1.92 28.93 -39.38
CA LEU A 42 -2.74 28.69 -38.19
C LEU A 42 -2.44 29.72 -37.09
N ILE A 43 -1.16 29.93 -36.77
CA ILE A 43 -0.72 30.88 -35.74
C ILE A 43 -1.20 32.29 -36.10
N GLN A 44 -0.98 32.73 -37.34
CA GLN A 44 -1.44 34.03 -37.81
C GLN A 44 -2.97 34.15 -37.77
N GLY A 45 -3.69 33.07 -38.10
CA GLY A 45 -5.16 33.03 -38.03
C GLY A 45 -5.69 33.19 -36.60
N VAL A 46 -5.02 32.59 -35.61
CA VAL A 46 -5.36 32.72 -34.19
C VAL A 46 -4.96 34.08 -33.64
N GLU A 47 -3.78 34.59 -33.98
CA GLU A 47 -3.28 35.90 -33.52
C GLU A 47 -4.17 37.05 -34.03
N ASN A 48 -4.62 36.97 -35.28
CA ASN A 48 -5.49 37.98 -35.89
C ASN A 48 -6.99 37.67 -35.70
N PHE A 49 -7.33 36.67 -34.89
CA PHE A 49 -8.72 36.32 -34.64
C PHE A 49 -9.42 37.46 -33.88
N LYS A 50 -10.49 37.99 -34.48
CA LYS A 50 -11.32 39.02 -33.83
C LYS A 50 -12.41 38.36 -32.98
N PRO A 51 -12.42 38.56 -31.65
CA PRO A 51 -13.44 38.01 -30.77
C PRO A 51 -14.87 38.41 -31.14
N ASP A 52 -15.06 39.53 -31.85
CA ASP A 52 -16.36 40.00 -32.34
C ASP A 52 -17.03 39.03 -33.32
N LYS A 53 -16.26 38.10 -33.92
CA LYS A 53 -16.79 37.02 -34.78
C LYS A 53 -17.38 35.87 -33.97
N LEU A 54 -17.13 35.79 -32.66
CA LEU A 54 -17.76 34.80 -31.80
C LEU A 54 -19.22 35.16 -31.59
N LYS A 55 -20.08 34.16 -31.67
CA LYS A 55 -21.49 34.32 -31.28
C LYS A 55 -21.53 34.66 -29.78
N ARG A 56 -22.27 35.71 -29.41
CA ARG A 56 -22.53 36.00 -28.00
C ARG A 56 -23.36 34.87 -27.41
N THR A 57 -22.81 34.22 -26.40
CA THR A 57 -23.52 33.23 -25.59
C THR A 57 -23.89 33.87 -24.27
N ASN A 58 -25.16 33.78 -23.87
CA ASN A 58 -25.62 34.31 -22.60
C ASN A 58 -25.38 33.26 -21.51
N THR A 59 -24.42 33.50 -20.62
CA THR A 59 -24.13 32.63 -19.48
C THR A 59 -25.11 32.95 -18.36
N ASN A 60 -26.03 32.03 -18.03
CA ASN A 60 -26.87 32.15 -16.85
C ASN A 60 -26.10 31.60 -15.64
N GLU A 61 -25.60 32.49 -14.78
CA GLU A 61 -25.10 32.11 -13.46
C GLU A 61 -26.30 31.78 -12.56
N LYS A 62 -26.45 30.51 -12.16
CA LYS A 62 -27.48 30.11 -11.19
C LYS A 62 -27.01 30.47 -9.78
N ILE A 63 -27.08 31.75 -9.43
CA ILE A 63 -27.00 32.18 -8.03
C ILE A 63 -28.36 31.88 -7.40
N ILE A 64 -28.49 30.69 -6.82
CA ILE A 64 -29.69 30.32 -6.08
C ILE A 64 -29.57 30.94 -4.69
N LEU A 65 -30.47 31.86 -4.34
CA LEU A 65 -30.56 32.35 -2.97
C LEU A 65 -30.93 31.18 -2.05
N PRO A 66 -30.37 31.11 -0.82
CA PRO A 66 -30.82 30.17 0.18
C PRO A 66 -32.34 30.25 0.33
N ASN A 67 -33.00 29.11 0.28
CA ASN A 67 -34.44 29.07 0.43
C ASN A 67 -34.82 29.10 1.93
N ALA A 68 -36.11 29.20 2.23
CA ALA A 68 -36.59 29.27 3.62
C ALA A 68 -36.24 28.01 4.44
N GLN A 69 -36.13 26.84 3.80
CA GLN A 69 -35.72 25.59 4.44
C GLN A 69 -34.24 25.64 4.84
N ASP A 70 -33.38 26.17 3.98
CA ASP A 70 -31.94 26.28 4.25
C ASP A 70 -31.69 27.17 5.47
N VAL A 71 -32.38 28.32 5.54
CA VAL A 71 -32.28 29.25 6.67
C VAL A 71 -32.85 28.65 7.96
N ALA A 72 -33.96 27.90 7.87
CA ALA A 72 -34.55 27.24 9.03
C ALA A 72 -33.65 26.12 9.58
N ALA A 73 -33.01 25.35 8.69
CA ALA A 73 -32.05 24.33 9.06
C ALA A 73 -30.82 24.95 9.75
N GLU A 74 -30.26 26.02 9.19
CA GLU A 74 -29.12 26.73 9.77
C GLU A 74 -29.46 27.30 11.16
N LYS A 75 -30.64 27.91 11.31
CA LYS A 75 -31.09 28.43 12.62
C LYS A 75 -31.24 27.33 13.67
N THR A 76 -31.73 26.16 13.27
CA THR A 76 -31.89 25.01 14.15
C THR A 76 -30.52 24.47 14.58
N GLN A 77 -29.59 24.31 13.64
CA GLN A 77 -28.23 23.88 13.93
C GLN A 77 -27.52 24.87 14.86
N LYS A 78 -27.63 26.17 14.59
CA LYS A 78 -27.04 27.22 15.42
C LYS A 78 -27.57 27.18 16.85
N ALA A 79 -28.89 27.06 17.02
CA ALA A 79 -29.51 26.97 18.34
C ALA A 79 -29.06 25.71 19.11
N LEU A 80 -28.86 24.59 18.42
CA LEU A 80 -28.32 23.37 19.04
C LEU A 80 -26.89 23.59 19.55
N ILE A 81 -26.03 24.19 18.73
CA ILE A 81 -24.63 24.47 19.09
C ILE A 81 -24.58 25.41 20.29
N GLU A 82 -25.32 26.52 20.25
CA GLU A 82 -25.39 27.48 21.36
C GLU A 82 -25.92 26.81 22.64
N GLY A 83 -26.90 25.91 22.52
CA GLY A 83 -27.43 25.16 23.65
C GLY A 83 -26.42 24.19 24.28
N VAL A 84 -25.54 23.60 23.49
CA VAL A 84 -24.45 22.73 23.97
C VAL A 84 -23.31 23.56 24.56
N GLU A 85 -22.93 24.67 23.94
CA GLU A 85 -21.89 25.58 24.44
C GLU A 85 -22.29 26.21 25.79
N ALA A 86 -23.55 26.60 25.93
CA ALA A 86 -24.08 27.17 27.16
C ALA A 86 -24.56 26.10 28.18
N PHE A 87 -24.32 24.81 27.91
CA PHE A 87 -24.80 23.74 28.78
C PHE A 87 -24.04 23.75 30.12
N ASP A 88 -24.77 24.06 31.19
CA ASP A 88 -24.26 23.99 32.55
C ASP A 88 -24.18 22.53 33.04
N THR A 89 -22.96 22.00 33.09
CA THR A 89 -22.66 20.65 33.59
C THR A 89 -22.98 20.47 35.08
N GLY A 90 -23.10 21.55 35.85
CA GLY A 90 -23.56 21.52 37.25
C GLY A 90 -25.02 21.11 37.40
N ARG A 91 -25.81 21.15 36.32
CA ARG A 91 -27.20 20.66 36.28
C ARG A 91 -27.31 19.15 36.06
N LEU A 92 -26.19 18.46 35.79
CA LEU A 92 -26.19 17.00 35.69
C LEU A 92 -26.49 16.40 37.07
N LYS A 93 -27.38 15.41 37.08
CA LYS A 93 -27.69 14.68 38.32
C LYS A 93 -26.47 13.87 38.72
N HIS A 94 -26.14 13.89 40.01
CA HIS A 94 -25.11 13.01 40.55
C HIS A 94 -25.50 11.55 40.31
N THR A 95 -24.56 10.77 39.78
CA THR A 95 -24.68 9.34 39.59
C THR A 95 -23.44 8.67 40.17
N GLU A 96 -23.64 7.64 40.98
CA GLU A 96 -22.56 6.82 41.50
C GLU A 96 -22.24 5.72 40.49
N THR A 97 -21.03 5.72 39.93
CA THR A 97 -20.57 4.67 39.02
C THR A 97 -19.70 3.68 39.79
N GLN A 98 -20.13 2.41 39.87
CA GLN A 98 -19.30 1.35 40.44
C GLN A 98 -18.46 0.69 39.36
N GLU A 99 -17.19 1.08 39.29
CA GLU A 99 -16.18 0.38 38.50
C GLU A 99 -15.73 -0.87 39.25
N LYS A 100 -16.10 -2.05 38.75
CA LYS A 100 -15.67 -3.33 39.34
C LYS A 100 -14.35 -3.75 38.69
N ASN A 101 -13.25 -3.57 39.41
CA ASN A 101 -11.98 -4.21 39.11
C ASN A 101 -11.71 -5.32 40.16
N PRO A 102 -12.45 -6.45 40.10
CA PRO A 102 -12.28 -7.51 41.08
C PRO A 102 -10.88 -8.11 40.94
N LEU A 103 -10.16 -8.17 42.06
CA LEU A 103 -8.93 -8.95 42.13
C LEU A 103 -9.25 -10.43 41.88
N PRO A 104 -8.32 -11.21 41.30
CA PRO A 104 -8.47 -12.64 41.19
C PRO A 104 -8.75 -13.25 42.57
N ASP A 105 -9.71 -14.18 42.63
CA ASP A 105 -10.01 -14.89 43.87
C ASP A 105 -8.91 -15.90 44.22
N LYS A 106 -8.93 -16.41 45.47
CA LYS A 106 -7.92 -17.38 45.94
C LYS A 106 -7.88 -18.63 45.07
N THR A 107 -9.03 -19.08 44.57
CA THR A 107 -9.15 -20.26 43.71
C THR A 107 -8.48 -20.07 42.35
N ALA A 108 -8.63 -18.89 41.74
CA ALA A 108 -7.95 -18.54 40.50
C ALA A 108 -6.43 -18.49 40.70
N ILE A 109 -5.97 -17.88 41.80
CA ILE A 109 -4.54 -17.80 42.15
C ILE A 109 -3.95 -19.20 42.40
N GLU A 110 -4.65 -20.06 43.13
CA GLU A 110 -4.18 -21.43 43.40
C GLU A 110 -4.13 -22.27 42.13
N THR A 111 -5.15 -22.13 41.27
CA THR A 111 -5.20 -22.80 39.96
C THR A 111 -4.03 -22.36 39.08
N GLU A 112 -3.79 -21.06 38.97
CA GLU A 112 -2.67 -20.52 38.20
C GLU A 112 -1.31 -20.96 38.74
N LYS A 113 -1.13 -20.95 40.07
CA LYS A 113 0.08 -21.50 40.71
C LYS A 113 0.28 -22.98 40.41
N GLY A 114 -0.80 -23.76 40.38
CA GLY A 114 -0.76 -25.18 40.01
C GLY A 114 -0.30 -25.37 38.55
N GLN A 115 -0.87 -24.59 37.63
CA GLN A 115 -0.47 -24.62 36.22
C GLN A 115 0.99 -24.19 36.02
N GLN A 116 1.44 -23.11 36.67
CA GLN A 116 2.83 -22.67 36.61
C GLN A 116 3.80 -23.75 37.12
N ARG A 117 3.47 -24.45 38.21
CA ARG A 117 4.28 -25.58 38.71
C ARG A 117 4.33 -26.73 37.71
N LEU A 118 3.22 -27.05 37.05
CA LEU A 118 3.18 -28.08 36.02
C LEU A 118 4.07 -27.71 34.84
N PHE A 119 3.96 -26.48 34.33
CA PHE A 119 4.80 -25.99 33.23
C PHE A 119 6.28 -26.05 33.59
N GLN A 120 6.67 -25.56 34.78
CA GLN A 120 8.04 -25.64 35.26
C GLN A 120 8.55 -27.07 35.40
N GLY A 121 7.70 -27.99 35.86
CA GLY A 121 8.03 -29.40 35.99
C GLY A 121 8.31 -30.08 34.65
N ILE A 122 7.56 -29.72 33.60
CA ILE A 122 7.76 -30.20 32.23
C ILE A 122 8.99 -29.56 31.60
N GLU A 123 9.13 -28.24 31.71
CA GLU A 123 10.25 -27.48 31.12
C GLU A 123 11.60 -27.92 31.68
N ASN A 124 11.67 -28.21 32.98
CA ASN A 124 12.88 -28.65 33.66
C ASN A 124 12.97 -30.17 33.81
N PHE A 125 12.15 -30.93 33.09
CA PHE A 125 12.17 -32.40 33.17
C PHE A 125 13.44 -32.96 32.53
N ASP A 126 14.27 -33.59 33.36
CA ASP A 126 15.49 -34.26 32.92
C ASP A 126 15.17 -35.63 32.32
N THR A 127 15.24 -35.72 30.98
CA THR A 127 14.97 -36.95 30.23
C THR A 127 16.01 -38.05 30.51
N ALA A 128 17.19 -37.72 31.03
CA ALA A 128 18.19 -38.72 31.42
C ALA A 128 17.77 -39.52 32.67
N LYS A 129 16.80 -39.03 33.45
CA LYS A 129 16.21 -39.76 34.59
C LYS A 129 15.17 -40.80 34.16
N LEU A 130 14.77 -40.84 32.88
CA LEU A 130 13.90 -41.89 32.38
C LEU A 130 14.64 -43.22 32.42
N LYS A 131 14.02 -44.23 33.03
CA LYS A 131 14.58 -45.58 33.06
C LYS A 131 14.56 -46.15 31.63
N HIS A 132 15.67 -46.73 31.21
CA HIS A 132 15.72 -47.48 29.95
C HIS A 132 14.69 -48.62 30.02
N THR A 133 13.84 -48.69 29.00
CA THR A 133 12.87 -49.77 28.83
C THR A 133 13.03 -50.33 27.44
N GLU A 134 13.18 -51.65 27.34
CA GLU A 134 13.22 -52.35 26.06
C GLU A 134 11.79 -52.59 25.60
N THR A 135 11.38 -51.94 24.50
CA THR A 135 10.05 -52.13 23.91
C THR A 135 10.10 -53.24 22.88
N LEU A 136 9.39 -54.35 23.13
CA LEU A 136 9.18 -55.40 22.14
C LEU A 136 8.09 -54.98 21.15
N GLU A 137 8.48 -54.34 20.06
CA GLU A 137 7.60 -54.11 18.92
C GLU A 137 7.38 -55.43 18.17
N LYS A 138 6.26 -56.11 18.44
CA LYS A 138 5.84 -57.26 17.65
C LYS A 138 5.28 -56.73 16.34
N ASN A 139 6.02 -56.91 15.26
CA ASN A 139 5.53 -56.72 13.90
C ASN A 139 5.28 -58.11 13.28
N PRO A 140 4.23 -58.86 13.70
CA PRO A 140 3.95 -60.16 13.13
C PRO A 140 3.63 -59.99 11.64
N LEU A 141 4.36 -60.70 10.78
CA LEU A 141 4.00 -60.76 9.38
C LEU A 141 2.60 -61.38 9.26
N PRO A 142 1.72 -60.85 8.38
CA PRO A 142 0.41 -61.45 8.14
C PRO A 142 0.57 -62.93 7.76
N THR A 143 -0.23 -63.82 8.35
CA THR A 143 -0.22 -65.23 7.96
C THR A 143 -0.78 -65.38 6.54
N LYS A 144 -0.39 -66.44 5.83
CA LYS A 144 -0.91 -66.73 4.48
C LYS A 144 -2.43 -66.70 4.41
N GLU A 145 -3.09 -67.19 5.46
CA GLU A 145 -4.56 -67.20 5.58
C GLU A 145 -5.16 -65.79 5.55
N VAL A 146 -4.54 -64.84 6.26
CA VAL A 146 -4.97 -63.43 6.27
C VAL A 146 -4.76 -62.80 4.90
N ILE A 147 -3.62 -63.06 4.26
CA ILE A 147 -3.31 -62.57 2.91
C ILE A 147 -4.31 -63.12 1.87
N ASP A 148 -4.65 -64.40 1.97
CA ASP A 148 -5.57 -65.06 1.03
C ASP A 148 -7.04 -64.64 1.26
N LEU A 149 -7.42 -64.29 2.49
CA LEU A 149 -8.73 -63.73 2.80
C LEU A 149 -8.87 -62.32 2.18
N GLU A 150 -7.82 -61.50 2.30
CA GLU A 150 -7.82 -60.13 1.77
C GLU A 150 -7.77 -60.09 0.24
N LYS A 151 -7.11 -61.08 -0.40
CA LYS A 151 -7.16 -61.25 -1.87
C LYS A 151 -8.51 -61.77 -2.40
N LYS A 152 -9.40 -62.25 -1.54
CA LYS A 152 -10.74 -62.73 -1.90
C LYS A 152 -11.84 -61.68 -1.67
N ALA A 153 -11.53 -60.57 -1.02
CA ALA A 153 -12.39 -59.38 -0.94
C ALA A 153 -12.21 -58.52 -2.19
#